data_AF-A0A0G0QU80-F1
#
_entry.id   AF-A0A0G0QU80-F1
#
_cell.length_a   1.000
_cell.length_b   1.000
_cell.length_c   1.000
_cell.angle_alpha   90.00
_cell.angle_beta   90.00
_cell.angle_gamma   90.00
#
_symmetry.space_group_name_H-M   'P 1'
#
loop_
_entity.id
_entity.type
_entity.pdbx_description
1 polymer ?
#
loop_
_entity_poly.entity_id
_entity_poly.type
_entity_poly.pdbx_seq_one_letter_code
_entity_poly.pdbx_strand_id
1 'polypeptide(L)'
;MYCLVDFRNRPQYKYTFSKQEKARECLKRIKNNPLGVTVFFADGRREYFETGIPQGFFAPSKKIIQIKKGCHVKYQIRAMNNLDGVLKKQSPFETASTANWQNKSALSLFMLGNRKIYAGLAVASLLMFASSFYFQKQSTQSAAAVTESASQIEGQVAGAADAKINEEEGGESLKLADDEIIMNLLGKIEEKKQGEFEAEILRYIKGRPMEAMAPYIAQQPRMVAAFIVGIAMKESKFGVYAPHSNGRDCLNYWGYRGPENTTASGYSCFDSPEHAVQVIGKKISKLVAQGISNPSEMISWKCGSTCAGHGAESVRKWIADVGVNFYKINSKENS
;
A
#
# COMPACT_ATOMS: atom_id res chain seq x y z
N MET A 1 25.94 -28.09 3.14
CA MET A 1 24.64 -28.50 2.55
C MET A 1 23.87 -27.26 2.12
N TYR A 2 23.00 -27.34 1.13
CA TYR A 2 22.21 -26.24 0.58
C TYR A 2 20.72 -26.57 0.62
N CYS A 3 19.86 -25.56 0.72
CA CYS A 3 18.42 -25.72 0.58
C CYS A 3 17.78 -24.60 -0.25
N LEU A 4 16.54 -24.82 -0.70
CA LEU A 4 15.69 -23.74 -1.21
C LEU A 4 14.97 -23.03 -0.07
N VAL A 5 14.97 -21.70 -0.08
CA VAL A 5 14.19 -20.85 0.85
C VAL A 5 13.17 -20.03 0.07
N ASP A 6 11.99 -19.81 0.65
CA ASP A 6 10.97 -18.94 0.06
C ASP A 6 11.30 -17.44 0.24
N PHE A 7 10.41 -16.58 -0.26
CA PHE A 7 10.55 -15.12 -0.15
C PHE A 7 10.51 -14.57 1.29
N ARG A 8 10.11 -15.38 2.28
CA ARG A 8 10.18 -15.07 3.72
C ARG A 8 11.40 -15.74 4.37
N ASN A 9 12.38 -16.19 3.57
CA ASN A 9 13.59 -16.91 3.98
C ASN A 9 13.30 -18.23 4.74
N ARG A 10 12.16 -18.88 4.47
CA ARG A 10 11.77 -20.12 5.17
C ARG A 10 12.27 -21.35 4.42
N PRO A 11 13.04 -22.24 5.05
CA PRO A 11 13.64 -23.41 4.41
C PRO A 11 12.57 -24.40 3.94
N GLN A 12 12.73 -24.89 2.73
CA GLN A 12 11.99 -26.01 2.18
C GLN A 12 12.82 -27.29 2.37
N TYR A 13 12.66 -27.96 3.51
CA TYR A 13 13.47 -29.15 3.83
C TYR A 13 13.31 -30.31 2.85
N LYS A 14 12.22 -30.35 2.06
CA LYS A 14 12.06 -31.28 0.92
C LYS A 14 13.01 -31.02 -0.26
N TYR A 15 13.73 -29.90 -0.24
CA TYR A 15 14.69 -29.48 -1.28
C TYR A 15 16.05 -29.17 -0.65
N THR A 16 16.70 -30.19 -0.08
CA THR A 16 18.08 -30.13 0.44
C THR A 16 19.07 -30.86 -0.47
N PHE A 17 20.28 -30.33 -0.59
CA PHE A 17 21.30 -30.79 -1.53
C PHE A 17 22.70 -30.72 -0.92
N SER A 18 23.57 -31.67 -1.25
CA SER A 18 24.99 -31.63 -0.85
C SER A 18 25.75 -30.51 -1.59
N LYS A 19 25.51 -30.35 -2.89
CA LYS A 19 26.18 -29.39 -3.81
C LYS A 19 25.24 -28.26 -4.25
N GLN A 20 25.78 -27.05 -4.50
CA GLN A 20 24.99 -25.88 -4.90
C GLN A 20 24.39 -26.04 -6.31
N GLU A 21 25.10 -26.74 -7.18
CA GLU A 21 24.76 -26.99 -8.58
C GLU A 21 23.45 -27.79 -8.67
N LYS A 22 23.29 -28.80 -7.81
CA LYS A 22 22.05 -29.59 -7.71
C LYS A 22 20.87 -28.76 -7.20
N ALA A 23 21.12 -27.79 -6.31
CA ALA A 23 20.10 -26.83 -5.90
C ALA A 23 19.70 -25.87 -7.06
N ARG A 24 20.65 -25.43 -7.89
CA ARG A 24 20.38 -24.62 -9.10
C ARG A 24 19.59 -25.41 -10.14
N GLU A 25 19.96 -26.66 -10.38
CA GLU A 25 19.28 -27.60 -11.29
C GLU A 25 17.82 -27.84 -10.86
N CYS A 26 17.59 -28.15 -9.57
CA CYS A 26 16.24 -28.29 -9.02
C CYS A 26 15.43 -26.99 -9.12
N LEU A 27 16.03 -25.83 -8.83
CA LEU A 27 15.35 -24.53 -8.97
C LEU A 27 14.95 -24.24 -10.42
N LYS A 28 15.79 -24.60 -11.41
CA LYS A 28 15.45 -24.50 -12.84
C LYS A 28 14.29 -25.44 -13.20
N ARG A 29 14.31 -26.69 -12.70
CA ARG A 29 13.21 -27.67 -12.89
C ARG A 29 11.88 -27.17 -12.31
N ILE A 30 11.88 -26.67 -11.07
CA ILE A 30 10.70 -26.10 -10.40
C ILE A 30 10.10 -24.92 -11.19
N LYS A 31 10.94 -23.99 -11.66
CA LYS A 31 10.49 -22.84 -12.46
C LYS A 31 9.85 -23.23 -13.79
N ASN A 32 10.37 -24.28 -14.42
CA ASN A 32 9.97 -24.71 -15.77
C ASN A 32 8.95 -25.87 -15.78
N ASN A 33 8.48 -26.34 -14.62
CA ASN A 33 7.55 -27.46 -14.54
C ASN A 33 6.08 -27.00 -14.74
N PRO A 34 5.41 -27.41 -15.85
CA PRO A 34 4.03 -27.02 -16.16
C PRO A 34 2.98 -27.74 -15.30
N LEU A 35 3.32 -28.90 -14.73
CA LEU A 35 2.46 -29.68 -13.84
C LEU A 35 2.55 -29.21 -12.38
N GLY A 36 3.52 -28.36 -12.08
CA GLY A 36 3.68 -27.76 -10.76
C GLY A 36 2.49 -26.88 -10.40
N VAL A 37 2.14 -26.84 -9.11
CA VAL A 37 1.04 -26.02 -8.60
C VAL A 37 1.50 -25.22 -7.39
N THR A 38 1.22 -23.92 -7.38
CA THR A 38 1.44 -23.04 -6.22
C THR A 38 0.11 -22.75 -5.52
N VAL A 39 0.03 -23.12 -4.25
CA VAL A 39 -1.10 -22.79 -3.35
C VAL A 39 -0.76 -21.52 -2.56
N PHE A 40 -1.71 -20.60 -2.50
CA PHE A 40 -1.63 -19.33 -1.78
C PHE A 40 -2.56 -19.37 -0.57
N PHE A 41 -2.04 -19.07 0.61
CA PHE A 41 -2.79 -19.10 1.87
C PHE A 41 -3.15 -17.71 2.37
N ALA A 42 -4.18 -17.63 3.23
CA ALA A 42 -4.67 -16.38 3.82
C ALA A 42 -3.65 -15.63 4.68
N ASP A 43 -2.65 -16.34 5.24
CA ASP A 43 -1.51 -15.76 5.96
C ASP A 43 -0.36 -15.31 5.04
N GLY A 44 -0.60 -15.29 3.73
CA GLY A 44 0.36 -14.95 2.67
C GLY A 44 1.47 -15.98 2.49
N ARG A 45 1.39 -17.17 3.10
CA ARG A 45 2.26 -18.29 2.72
C ARG A 45 1.98 -18.67 1.27
N ARG A 46 3.02 -19.14 0.58
CA ARG A 46 2.92 -19.78 -0.73
C ARG A 46 3.66 -21.11 -0.64
N GLU A 47 3.03 -22.18 -1.12
CA GLU A 47 3.61 -23.52 -1.09
C GLU A 47 3.50 -24.14 -2.47
N TYR A 48 4.62 -24.65 -2.98
CA TYR A 48 4.71 -25.26 -4.31
C TYR A 48 4.70 -26.79 -4.20
N PHE A 49 3.94 -27.41 -5.09
CA PHE A 49 3.80 -28.86 -5.25
C PHE A 49 4.23 -29.24 -6.66
N GLU A 50 5.19 -30.17 -6.76
CA GLU A 50 5.82 -30.53 -8.03
C GLU A 50 4.95 -31.44 -8.91
N THR A 51 4.09 -32.25 -8.27
CA THR A 51 3.20 -33.24 -8.90
C THR A 51 1.71 -32.92 -8.69
N GLY A 52 1.37 -31.64 -8.47
CA GLY A 52 0.02 -31.23 -8.09
C GLY A 52 -0.28 -31.36 -6.59
N ILE A 53 -1.46 -30.91 -6.18
CA ILE A 53 -1.87 -30.89 -4.76
C ILE A 53 -2.19 -32.32 -4.31
N PRO A 54 -1.58 -32.83 -3.21
CA PRO A 54 -1.83 -34.19 -2.76
C PRO A 54 -3.26 -34.36 -2.22
N GLN A 55 -3.82 -35.56 -2.38
CA GLN A 55 -5.12 -35.91 -1.84
C GLN A 55 -5.13 -35.73 -0.31
N GLY A 56 -6.19 -35.11 0.23
CA GLY A 56 -6.27 -34.77 1.66
C GLY A 56 -5.50 -33.51 2.11
N PHE A 57 -4.85 -32.77 1.20
CA PHE A 57 -4.15 -31.52 1.56
C PHE A 57 -5.07 -30.43 2.16
N PHE A 58 -6.34 -30.46 1.80
CA PHE A 58 -7.39 -29.52 2.21
C PHE A 58 -7.89 -29.78 3.64
N ALA A 59 -6.99 -29.79 4.62
CA ALA A 59 -7.36 -29.79 6.03
C ALA A 59 -8.08 -28.48 6.39
N PRO A 60 -9.19 -28.52 7.16
CA PRO A 60 -10.08 -27.36 7.37
C PRO A 60 -9.45 -26.16 8.08
N SER A 61 -8.27 -26.33 8.69
CA SER A 61 -7.52 -25.25 9.35
C SER A 61 -6.76 -24.31 8.41
N LYS A 62 -6.59 -24.66 7.13
CA LYS A 62 -5.82 -23.86 6.16
C LYS A 62 -6.74 -23.14 5.17
N LYS A 63 -7.04 -21.86 5.43
CA LYS A 63 -7.73 -20.99 4.45
C LYS A 63 -6.83 -20.73 3.24
N ILE A 64 -7.13 -21.39 2.13
CA ILE A 64 -6.51 -21.18 0.82
C ILE A 64 -7.23 -20.03 0.13
N ILE A 65 -6.49 -19.07 -0.42
CA ILE A 65 -7.03 -17.97 -1.25
C ILE A 65 -7.08 -18.41 -2.72
N GLN A 66 -5.98 -18.97 -3.23
CA GLN A 66 -5.79 -19.18 -4.66
C GLN A 66 -4.90 -20.39 -4.94
N ILE A 67 -5.10 -21.00 -6.09
CA ILE A 67 -4.29 -22.07 -6.64
C ILE A 67 -3.89 -21.65 -8.06
N LYS A 68 -2.59 -21.62 -8.39
CA LYS A 68 -2.10 -21.33 -9.75
C LYS A 68 -1.20 -22.45 -10.26
N LYS A 69 -1.31 -22.78 -11.56
CA LYS A 69 -0.35 -23.65 -12.26
C LYS A 69 1.02 -22.94 -12.41
N GLY A 70 2.10 -23.71 -12.38
CA GLY A 70 3.48 -23.22 -12.40
C GLY A 70 4.02 -22.78 -11.02
N CYS A 71 5.28 -22.36 -10.99
CA CYS A 71 5.96 -21.88 -9.78
C CYS A 71 5.81 -20.35 -9.58
N HIS A 72 4.94 -19.95 -8.65
CA HIS A 72 4.72 -18.55 -8.25
C HIS A 72 5.43 -18.17 -6.94
N VAL A 73 6.37 -19.01 -6.50
CA VAL A 73 7.23 -18.79 -5.34
C VAL A 73 8.60 -18.28 -5.80
N LYS A 74 9.04 -17.13 -5.27
CA LYS A 74 10.40 -16.63 -5.49
C LYS A 74 11.38 -17.40 -4.61
N TYR A 75 11.77 -18.60 -5.03
CA TYR A 75 12.78 -19.41 -4.33
C TYR A 75 14.20 -18.86 -4.51
N GLN A 76 14.98 -18.89 -3.43
CA GLN A 76 16.42 -18.62 -3.40
C GLN A 76 17.18 -19.85 -2.88
N ILE A 77 18.47 -19.97 -3.21
CA ILE A 77 19.35 -21.03 -2.68
C ILE A 77 20.13 -20.48 -1.50
N ARG A 78 20.16 -21.19 -0.37
CA ARG A 78 20.97 -20.84 0.81
C ARG A 78 21.83 -22.01 1.25
N ALA A 79 23.04 -21.73 1.72
CA ALA A 79 23.84 -22.69 2.46
C ALA A 79 23.24 -22.87 3.87
N MET A 80 23.17 -24.11 4.34
CA MET A 80 22.54 -24.47 5.62
C MET A 80 23.38 -24.15 6.85
N ASN A 81 24.65 -23.78 6.67
CA ASN A 81 25.58 -23.41 7.74
C ASN A 81 25.06 -22.21 8.60
N ASN A 82 24.06 -21.47 8.10
CA ASN A 82 23.42 -20.34 8.79
C ASN A 82 21.99 -20.66 9.27
N LEU A 83 21.48 -21.88 9.12
CA LEU A 83 20.09 -22.25 9.44
C LEU A 83 19.89 -22.79 10.86
N ASP A 84 20.97 -23.12 11.58
CA ASP A 84 20.90 -23.55 13.00
C ASP A 84 20.29 -22.45 13.91
N GLY A 85 20.45 -21.19 13.53
CA GLY A 85 19.79 -20.05 14.20
C GLY A 85 18.27 -20.00 14.04
N VAL A 86 17.69 -20.75 13.10
CA VAL A 86 16.23 -20.81 12.87
C VAL A 86 15.59 -21.99 13.61
N LEU A 87 16.34 -23.07 13.86
CA LEU A 87 15.86 -24.21 14.65
C LEU A 87 15.73 -23.88 16.15
N LYS A 88 16.48 -22.89 16.66
CA LYS A 88 16.56 -22.58 18.09
C LYS A 88 15.44 -21.68 18.64
N LYS A 89 14.33 -21.47 17.93
CA LYS A 89 13.19 -20.65 18.40
C LYS A 89 11.83 -21.35 18.36
N GLN A 90 11.81 -22.59 18.83
CA GLN A 90 10.64 -23.20 19.46
C GLN A 90 11.02 -23.62 20.89
N SER A 91 10.91 -22.69 21.83
CA SER A 91 10.84 -23.00 23.27
C SER A 91 9.38 -22.88 23.75
N PRO A 92 8.98 -23.57 24.83
CA PRO A 92 7.59 -23.59 25.27
C PRO A 92 7.12 -22.25 25.82
N PHE A 93 5.80 -22.18 26.01
CA PHE A 93 5.08 -21.12 26.68
C PHE A 93 5.39 -21.14 28.19
N GLU A 94 6.45 -20.46 28.62
CA GLU A 94 6.73 -20.24 30.06
C GLU A 94 6.16 -18.91 30.54
N THR A 95 5.33 -18.99 31.59
CA THR A 95 4.71 -17.87 32.27
C THR A 95 5.73 -17.12 33.15
N ALA A 96 6.43 -16.16 32.56
CA ALA A 96 7.36 -15.30 33.28
C ALA A 96 6.63 -14.24 34.14
N SER A 97 6.53 -14.56 35.42
CA SER A 97 6.20 -13.71 36.57
C SER A 97 6.41 -12.20 36.38
N THR A 98 5.36 -11.41 36.65
CA THR A 98 5.46 -9.96 36.84
C THR A 98 6.03 -9.61 38.21
N ALA A 99 7.35 -9.47 38.31
CA ALA A 99 7.99 -8.86 39.47
C ALA A 99 9.28 -8.12 39.11
N ASN A 100 9.53 -7.03 39.84
CA ASN A 100 10.81 -6.34 39.97
C ASN A 100 11.33 -5.51 38.77
N TRP A 101 10.67 -4.38 38.49
CA TRP A 101 11.28 -3.20 37.89
C TRP A 101 10.90 -1.94 38.70
N GLN A 102 11.58 -1.73 39.83
CA GLN A 102 11.63 -0.43 40.50
C GLN A 102 13.05 0.13 40.48
N ASN A 103 13.12 1.44 40.29
CA ASN A 103 14.27 2.31 40.54
C ASN A 103 15.54 2.11 39.67
N LYS A 104 15.57 2.82 38.54
CA LYS A 104 16.73 3.59 38.05
C LYS A 104 16.22 4.76 37.20
N SER A 105 16.54 5.99 37.58
CA SER A 105 16.04 7.20 36.89
C SER A 105 16.82 7.48 35.61
N ALA A 106 16.12 7.89 34.56
CA ALA A 106 16.70 8.08 33.22
C ALA A 106 17.59 9.33 33.07
N LEU A 107 17.71 10.18 34.10
CA LEU A 107 18.37 11.49 33.99
C LEU A 107 19.91 11.44 34.00
N SER A 108 20.54 10.42 34.61
CA SER A 108 22.00 10.39 34.78
C SER A 108 22.79 9.96 33.53
N LEU A 109 22.12 9.39 32.52
CA LEU A 109 22.74 8.90 31.29
C LEU A 109 22.78 9.92 30.14
N PHE A 110 22.09 11.07 30.27
CA PHE A 110 21.92 12.02 29.16
C PHE A 110 22.90 13.20 29.14
N MET A 111 23.72 13.39 30.19
CA MET A 111 24.58 14.58 30.38
C MET A 111 26.08 14.35 30.10
N LEU A 112 26.46 13.26 29.41
CA LEU A 112 27.86 12.95 29.06
C LEU A 112 28.11 12.82 27.54
N GLY A 113 27.19 13.30 26.70
CA GLY A 113 27.31 13.30 25.24
C GLY A 113 28.13 14.49 24.69
N ASN A 114 29.31 14.20 24.13
CA ASN A 114 30.26 15.10 23.46
C ASN A 114 29.76 16.50 23.02
N ARG A 115 30.06 17.52 23.84
CA ARG A 115 29.79 18.96 23.59
C ARG A 115 30.31 19.48 22.23
N LYS A 116 31.38 18.88 21.70
CA LYS A 116 31.98 19.23 20.39
C LYS A 116 31.09 18.90 19.18
N ILE A 117 30.23 17.88 19.27
CA ILE A 117 29.35 17.47 18.15
C ILE A 117 28.23 18.50 17.94
N TYR A 118 27.64 18.99 19.03
CA TYR A 118 26.58 20.00 18.97
C TYR A 118 27.05 21.34 18.41
N ALA A 119 28.29 21.76 18.69
CA ALA A 119 28.87 22.96 18.10
C ALA A 119 29.01 22.86 16.57
N GLY A 120 29.43 21.70 16.05
CA GLY A 120 29.54 21.47 14.60
C GLY A 120 28.19 21.50 13.88
N LEU A 121 27.16 20.90 14.48
CA LEU A 121 25.79 20.90 13.92
C LEU A 121 25.18 22.31 13.87
N ALA A 122 25.46 23.17 14.85
CA ALA A 122 24.97 24.55 14.87
C ALA A 122 25.57 25.42 13.74
N VAL A 123 26.86 25.26 13.43
CA VAL A 123 27.51 26.00 12.34
C VAL A 123 26.99 25.53 10.97
N ALA A 124 26.78 24.22 10.81
CA ALA A 124 26.24 23.65 9.57
C ALA A 124 24.82 24.13 9.26
N SER A 125 23.95 24.28 10.27
CA SER A 125 22.60 24.80 10.06
C SER A 125 22.61 26.28 9.62
N LEU A 126 23.45 27.10 10.24
CA LEU A 126 23.60 28.53 9.92
C LEU A 126 24.03 28.76 8.46
N LEU A 127 24.93 27.93 7.94
CA LEU A 127 25.36 27.98 6.53
C LEU A 127 24.23 27.62 5.54
N MET A 128 23.34 26.68 5.89
CA MET A 128 22.19 26.31 5.04
C MET A 128 21.07 27.37 5.03
N PHE A 129 20.89 28.12 6.12
CA PHE A 129 19.97 29.26 6.12
C PHE A 129 20.51 30.44 5.29
N ALA A 130 21.82 30.70 5.31
CA ALA A 130 22.43 31.77 4.52
C ALA A 130 22.32 31.55 3.00
N SER A 131 22.52 30.32 2.51
CA SER A 131 22.43 30.01 1.07
C SER A 131 21.00 30.11 0.53
N SER A 132 20.00 29.77 1.35
CA SER A 132 18.58 29.86 0.98
C SER A 132 18.14 31.31 0.72
N PHE A 133 18.64 32.27 1.50
CA PHE A 133 18.38 33.71 1.31
C PHE A 133 19.00 34.27 0.01
N TYR A 134 20.16 33.77 -0.40
CA TYR A 134 20.79 34.18 -1.66
C TYR A 134 20.01 33.71 -2.89
N PHE A 135 19.49 32.47 -2.87
CA PHE A 135 18.75 31.91 -4.00
C PHE A 135 17.42 32.63 -4.28
N GLN A 136 16.68 32.98 -3.22
CA GLN A 136 15.37 33.65 -3.33
C GLN A 136 15.46 35.05 -3.97
N LYS A 137 16.61 35.74 -3.84
CA LYS A 137 16.84 37.07 -4.43
C LYS A 137 17.07 37.02 -5.96
N GLN A 138 17.45 35.87 -6.51
CA GLN A 138 17.73 35.72 -7.94
C GLN A 138 16.47 35.37 -8.74
N SER A 139 15.54 34.60 -8.15
CA SER A 139 14.27 34.21 -8.77
C SER A 139 13.32 35.36 -9.08
N THR A 140 13.41 36.50 -8.39
CA THR A 140 12.51 37.65 -8.60
C THR A 140 12.84 38.51 -9.83
N GLN A 141 13.99 38.32 -10.48
CA GLN A 141 14.33 39.04 -11.72
C GLN A 141 13.87 38.33 -13.01
N SER A 142 13.62 37.00 -12.97
CA SER A 142 13.25 36.23 -14.17
C SER A 142 11.75 36.23 -14.49
N ALA A 143 10.89 36.73 -13.58
CA ALA A 143 9.44 36.69 -13.74
C ALA A 143 8.85 37.89 -14.53
N ALA A 144 9.66 38.88 -14.88
CA ALA A 144 9.21 40.13 -15.51
C ALA A 144 9.26 40.13 -17.06
N ALA A 145 9.56 38.99 -17.70
CA ALA A 145 9.96 38.95 -19.12
C ALA A 145 9.32 37.81 -19.95
N VAL A 146 8.09 37.36 -19.64
CA VAL A 146 7.32 36.47 -20.53
C VAL A 146 5.81 36.79 -20.45
N THR A 147 5.38 37.88 -21.09
CA THR A 147 3.94 38.13 -21.33
C THR A 147 3.72 38.89 -22.64
N GLU A 148 3.97 38.26 -23.79
CA GLU A 148 3.41 38.67 -25.08
C GLU A 148 3.57 37.56 -26.15
N SER A 149 2.72 37.62 -27.19
CA SER A 149 2.77 36.79 -28.42
C SER A 149 2.24 35.34 -28.36
N ALA A 150 0.93 35.17 -28.55
CA ALA A 150 0.33 33.98 -29.16
C ALA A 150 -1.03 34.32 -29.81
N SER A 151 -1.03 34.73 -31.08
CA SER A 151 -2.23 35.02 -31.88
C SER A 151 -1.99 34.68 -33.35
N GLN A 152 -2.92 33.93 -33.95
CA GLN A 152 -3.07 33.59 -35.38
C GLN A 152 -1.92 32.82 -36.08
N ILE A 153 -2.28 31.81 -36.88
CA ILE A 153 -2.32 31.86 -38.37
C ILE A 153 -3.28 30.78 -38.87
N GLU A 154 -4.04 31.07 -39.93
CA GLU A 154 -4.92 30.14 -40.65
C GLU A 154 -4.20 29.34 -41.75
N GLY A 155 -4.73 28.14 -42.01
CA GLY A 155 -4.98 27.57 -43.35
C GLY A 155 -3.96 27.68 -44.50
N GLN A 156 -3.53 26.53 -45.00
CA GLN A 156 -3.17 26.39 -46.42
C GLN A 156 -3.55 25.00 -46.96
N VAL A 157 -4.09 24.96 -48.18
CA VAL A 157 -4.64 23.76 -48.86
C VAL A 157 -3.80 23.40 -50.09
N ALA A 158 -3.60 22.11 -50.35
CA ALA A 158 -3.24 21.59 -51.67
C ALA A 158 -3.75 20.14 -51.85
N GLY A 159 -4.41 19.84 -52.98
CA GLY A 159 -4.58 18.46 -53.49
C GLY A 159 -3.30 18.00 -54.23
N ALA A 160 -3.19 16.84 -54.88
CA ALA A 160 -4.08 15.69 -55.13
C ALA A 160 -3.16 14.47 -55.48
N ALA A 161 -3.56 13.27 -55.98
CA ALA A 161 -4.84 12.74 -56.49
C ALA A 161 -4.88 11.19 -56.37
N ASP A 162 -6.00 10.60 -56.80
CA ASP A 162 -6.20 9.24 -57.36
C ASP A 162 -5.39 8.01 -56.87
N ALA A 163 -6.13 7.03 -56.33
CA ALA A 163 -6.22 5.69 -56.94
C ALA A 163 -7.52 4.98 -56.51
N LYS A 164 -8.35 4.54 -57.48
CA LYS A 164 -9.47 3.61 -57.22
C LYS A 164 -8.95 2.18 -57.11
N ILE A 165 -9.38 1.44 -56.10
CA ILE A 165 -9.49 -0.02 -56.16
C ILE A 165 -10.86 -0.40 -55.60
N ASN A 166 -11.69 -1.05 -56.42
CA ASN A 166 -12.87 -1.77 -55.96
C ASN A 166 -12.47 -3.24 -55.78
N GLU A 167 -12.64 -3.80 -54.59
CA GLU A 167 -12.89 -5.23 -54.40
C GLU A 167 -13.99 -5.37 -53.34
N GLU A 168 -15.11 -6.00 -53.73
CA GLU A 168 -16.11 -6.50 -52.80
C GLU A 168 -15.67 -7.90 -52.35
N GLU A 169 -15.63 -8.18 -51.05
CA GLU A 169 -15.98 -9.52 -50.58
C GLU A 169 -16.33 -9.58 -49.07
N GLY A 170 -17.53 -10.10 -48.78
CA GLY A 170 -17.74 -11.12 -47.75
C GLY A 170 -17.23 -10.89 -46.32
N GLY A 171 -17.60 -9.77 -45.67
CA GLY A 171 -17.51 -9.62 -44.21
C GLY A 171 -18.86 -9.25 -43.61
N GLU A 172 -19.51 -10.15 -42.88
CA GLU A 172 -20.76 -9.87 -42.16
C GLU A 172 -20.49 -8.89 -41.02
N SER A 173 -20.52 -7.60 -41.36
CA SER A 173 -20.39 -6.49 -40.42
C SER A 173 -21.54 -6.54 -39.43
N LEU A 174 -21.26 -7.01 -38.21
CA LEU A 174 -22.12 -6.79 -37.07
C LEU A 174 -22.41 -5.29 -37.01
N LYS A 175 -23.65 -4.90 -37.34
CA LYS A 175 -24.08 -3.52 -37.28
C LYS A 175 -23.78 -3.00 -35.88
N LEU A 176 -22.90 -1.98 -35.80
CA LEU A 176 -22.58 -1.33 -34.54
C LEU A 176 -23.89 -0.93 -33.88
N ALA A 177 -24.13 -1.44 -32.67
CA ALA A 177 -25.22 -0.97 -31.84
C ALA A 177 -25.02 0.53 -31.57
N ASP A 178 -26.11 1.29 -31.58
CA ASP A 178 -26.06 2.74 -31.40
C ASP A 178 -25.22 3.12 -30.17
N ASP A 179 -24.30 4.08 -30.32
CA ASP A 179 -23.35 4.46 -29.25
C ASP A 179 -24.05 4.83 -27.94
N GLU A 180 -25.28 5.35 -28.02
CA GLU A 180 -26.15 5.62 -26.87
C GLU A 180 -26.46 4.36 -26.04
N ILE A 181 -26.73 3.22 -26.70
CA ILE A 181 -26.99 1.93 -26.05
C ILE A 181 -25.73 1.45 -25.32
N ILE A 182 -24.56 1.60 -25.95
CA ILE A 182 -23.26 1.24 -25.38
C ILE A 182 -22.98 2.10 -24.14
N MET A 183 -23.13 3.42 -24.23
CA MET A 183 -22.89 4.34 -23.11
C MET A 183 -23.86 4.12 -21.95
N ASN A 184 -25.14 3.86 -22.22
CA ASN A 184 -26.16 3.53 -21.21
C ASN A 184 -25.84 2.19 -20.50
N LEU A 185 -25.39 1.18 -21.26
CA LEU A 185 -24.96 -0.10 -20.71
C LEU A 185 -23.68 0.02 -19.86
N LEU A 186 -22.70 0.81 -20.32
CA LEU A 186 -21.47 1.09 -19.56
C LEU A 186 -21.77 1.81 -18.25
N GLY A 187 -22.60 2.86 -18.27
CA GLY A 187 -23.04 3.57 -17.07
C GLY A 187 -23.69 2.64 -16.04
N LYS A 188 -24.63 1.78 -16.48
CA LYS A 188 -25.26 0.76 -15.61
C LYS A 188 -24.27 -0.26 -15.06
N ILE A 189 -23.24 -0.62 -15.82
CA ILE A 189 -22.16 -1.52 -15.35
C ILE A 189 -21.31 -0.82 -14.28
N GLU A 190 -21.00 0.47 -14.45
CA GLU A 190 -20.25 1.27 -13.48
C GLU A 190 -21.04 1.51 -12.20
N GLU A 191 -22.30 1.96 -12.29
CA GLU A 191 -23.22 2.09 -11.15
C GLU A 191 -23.36 0.79 -10.36
N LYS A 192 -23.49 -0.35 -11.05
CA LYS A 192 -23.56 -1.66 -10.41
C LYS A 192 -22.25 -2.04 -9.70
N LYS A 193 -21.10 -1.89 -10.35
CA LYS A 193 -19.78 -2.13 -9.74
C LYS A 193 -19.55 -1.23 -8.53
N GLN A 194 -19.98 0.03 -8.61
CA GLN A 194 -19.92 1.02 -7.55
C GLN A 194 -20.76 0.59 -6.35
N GLY A 195 -22.02 0.21 -6.55
CA GLY A 195 -22.92 -0.28 -5.50
C GLY A 195 -22.44 -1.60 -4.88
N GLU A 196 -21.90 -2.52 -5.68
CA GLU A 196 -21.27 -3.75 -5.18
C GLU A 196 -20.03 -3.46 -4.31
N PHE A 197 -19.25 -2.43 -4.67
CA PHE A 197 -18.08 -2.02 -3.90
C PHE A 197 -18.47 -1.28 -2.61
N GLU A 198 -19.47 -0.41 -2.65
CA GLU A 198 -20.04 0.21 -1.44
C GLU A 198 -20.57 -0.85 -0.47
N ALA A 199 -21.33 -1.82 -0.98
CA ALA A 199 -21.82 -2.97 -0.21
C ALA A 199 -20.70 -3.89 0.31
N GLU A 200 -19.48 -3.80 -0.23
CA GLU A 200 -18.28 -4.42 0.35
C GLU A 200 -17.68 -3.55 1.45
N ILE A 201 -17.51 -2.25 1.22
CA ILE A 201 -16.99 -1.29 2.22
C ILE A 201 -17.84 -1.30 3.48
N LEU A 202 -19.17 -1.29 3.35
CA LEU A 202 -20.13 -1.38 4.46
C LEU A 202 -19.91 -2.59 5.37
N ARG A 203 -19.39 -3.73 4.85
CA ARG A 203 -19.10 -4.93 5.69
C ARG A 203 -18.02 -4.69 6.74
N TYR A 204 -17.21 -3.65 6.60
CA TYR A 204 -16.17 -3.27 7.54
C TYR A 204 -16.60 -2.17 8.51
N ILE A 205 -17.45 -1.23 8.04
CA ILE A 205 -17.75 0.02 8.76
C ILE A 205 -19.19 0.17 9.24
N LYS A 206 -20.10 -0.76 8.90
CA LYS A 206 -21.49 -0.74 9.38
C LYS A 206 -21.57 -0.80 10.92
N GLY A 207 -22.48 -0.01 11.50
CA GLY A 207 -22.62 0.20 12.94
C GLY A 207 -21.50 1.05 13.54
N ARG A 208 -20.89 1.95 12.77
CA ARG A 208 -19.82 2.88 13.19
C ARG A 208 -20.08 4.29 12.65
N PRO A 209 -19.52 5.35 13.26
CA PRO A 209 -19.61 6.72 12.73
C PRO A 209 -19.08 6.89 11.29
N MET A 210 -18.23 5.97 10.83
CA MET A 210 -17.76 5.92 9.44
C MET A 210 -18.78 5.38 8.42
N GLU A 211 -19.90 4.79 8.82
CA GLU A 211 -20.89 4.21 7.89
C GLU A 211 -21.39 5.22 6.84
N ALA A 212 -21.64 6.47 7.25
CA ALA A 212 -22.07 7.55 6.35
C ALA A 212 -21.03 7.97 5.30
N MET A 213 -19.79 7.47 5.39
CA MET A 213 -18.74 7.71 4.40
C MET A 213 -18.69 6.65 3.28
N ALA A 214 -19.40 5.53 3.43
CA ALA A 214 -19.36 4.39 2.50
C ALA A 214 -19.47 4.76 1.00
N PRO A 215 -20.49 5.52 0.55
CA PRO A 215 -20.64 5.84 -0.88
C PRO A 215 -19.44 6.62 -1.43
N TYR A 216 -18.94 7.61 -0.68
CA TYR A 216 -17.79 8.43 -1.08
C TYR A 216 -16.47 7.63 -1.07
N ILE A 217 -16.33 6.67 -0.14
CA ILE A 217 -15.17 5.77 -0.09
C ILE A 217 -15.16 4.85 -1.31
N ALA A 218 -16.33 4.32 -1.70
CA ALA A 218 -16.44 3.44 -2.86
C ALA A 218 -16.07 4.15 -4.17
N GLN A 219 -16.28 5.48 -4.28
CA GLN A 219 -15.87 6.29 -5.44
C GLN A 219 -14.35 6.43 -5.58
N GLN A 220 -13.57 6.09 -4.55
CA GLN A 220 -12.11 6.12 -4.61
C GLN A 220 -11.57 4.85 -5.29
N PRO A 221 -10.40 4.92 -5.99
CA PRO A 221 -9.72 3.72 -6.49
C PRO A 221 -9.55 2.67 -5.38
N ARG A 222 -9.72 1.38 -5.70
CA ARG A 222 -9.85 0.32 -4.67
C ARG A 222 -8.69 0.29 -3.65
N MET A 223 -7.47 0.58 -4.08
CA MET A 223 -6.30 0.73 -3.18
C MET A 223 -6.39 1.94 -2.24
N VAL A 224 -6.89 3.07 -2.73
CA VAL A 224 -7.10 4.30 -1.94
C VAL A 224 -8.20 4.05 -0.90
N ALA A 225 -9.32 3.47 -1.31
CA ALA A 225 -10.40 3.03 -0.41
C ALA A 225 -9.91 2.02 0.65
N ALA A 226 -9.08 1.05 0.25
CA ALA A 226 -8.48 0.08 1.15
C ALA A 226 -7.58 0.73 2.21
N PHE A 227 -6.79 1.75 1.84
CA PHE A 227 -6.01 2.55 2.79
C PHE A 227 -6.89 3.41 3.69
N ILE A 228 -7.93 4.05 3.14
CA ILE A 228 -8.90 4.85 3.91
C ILE A 228 -9.51 4.00 5.04
N VAL A 229 -10.03 2.81 4.74
CA VAL A 229 -10.66 1.93 5.74
C VAL A 229 -9.62 1.30 6.68
N GLY A 230 -8.43 0.94 6.17
CA GLY A 230 -7.34 0.38 6.98
C GLY A 230 -6.81 1.36 8.03
N ILE A 231 -6.54 2.60 7.63
CA ILE A 231 -6.04 3.65 8.52
C ILE A 231 -7.14 4.07 9.52
N ALA A 232 -8.39 4.20 9.09
CA ALA A 232 -9.48 4.57 10.00
C ALA A 232 -9.74 3.53 11.10
N MET A 233 -9.59 2.23 10.80
CA MET A 233 -9.62 1.18 11.84
C MET A 233 -8.50 1.40 12.87
N LYS A 234 -7.30 1.76 12.40
CA LYS A 234 -6.10 1.88 13.21
C LYS A 234 -6.14 3.10 14.14
N GLU A 235 -6.53 4.25 13.60
CA GLU A 235 -6.44 5.55 14.28
C GLU A 235 -7.65 5.85 15.16
N SER A 236 -8.86 5.47 14.73
CA SER A 236 -10.11 5.81 15.43
C SER A 236 -11.09 4.65 15.63
N LYS A 237 -10.73 3.43 15.22
CA LYS A 237 -11.65 2.26 15.20
C LYS A 237 -12.93 2.58 14.41
N PHE A 238 -12.77 3.15 13.22
CA PHE A 238 -13.84 3.63 12.33
C PHE A 238 -14.68 4.77 12.93
N GLY A 239 -14.03 5.74 13.60
CA GLY A 239 -14.67 6.92 14.19
C GLY A 239 -15.20 6.75 15.62
N VAL A 240 -15.10 5.56 16.21
CA VAL A 240 -15.44 5.35 17.64
C VAL A 240 -14.60 6.24 18.57
N TYR A 241 -13.37 6.55 18.17
CA TYR A 241 -12.46 7.47 18.86
C TYR A 241 -12.09 8.62 17.92
N ALA A 242 -13.07 9.47 17.60
CA ALA A 242 -12.89 10.67 16.78
C ALA A 242 -12.69 11.93 17.66
N PRO A 243 -11.92 12.94 17.19
CA PRO A 243 -11.93 14.25 17.82
C PRO A 243 -13.33 14.88 17.72
N HIS A 244 -13.71 15.66 18.73
CA HIS A 244 -14.98 16.38 18.76
C HIS A 244 -14.72 17.87 18.97
N SER A 245 -15.59 18.72 18.42
CA SER A 245 -15.53 20.18 18.57
C SER A 245 -16.95 20.70 18.85
N ASN A 246 -17.13 21.50 19.89
CA ASN A 246 -18.45 22.02 20.30
C ASN A 246 -19.55 20.93 20.39
N GLY A 247 -19.18 19.73 20.85
CA GLY A 247 -20.09 18.58 20.95
C GLY A 247 -20.37 17.81 19.65
N ARG A 248 -19.88 18.25 18.49
CA ARG A 248 -20.02 17.54 17.21
C ARG A 248 -18.81 16.64 16.92
N ASP A 249 -19.03 15.52 16.25
CA ASP A 249 -17.96 14.72 15.65
C ASP A 249 -17.27 15.52 14.54
N CYS A 250 -15.94 15.59 14.55
CA CYS A 250 -15.13 16.25 13.53
C CYS A 250 -14.88 15.41 12.27
N LEU A 251 -15.43 14.19 12.20
CA LEU A 251 -15.35 13.27 11.05
C LEU A 251 -13.91 12.91 10.66
N ASN A 252 -12.94 13.12 11.57
CA ASN A 252 -11.52 12.91 11.33
C ASN A 252 -11.07 11.57 11.92
N TYR A 253 -11.28 10.52 11.13
CA TYR A 253 -11.06 9.15 11.56
C TYR A 253 -9.64 8.63 11.35
N TRP A 254 -8.74 9.45 10.80
CA TRP A 254 -7.39 9.07 10.34
C TRP A 254 -6.26 9.80 11.07
N GLY A 255 -6.58 10.57 12.12
CA GLY A 255 -5.61 11.38 12.85
C GLY A 255 -5.01 12.52 12.01
N TYR A 256 -5.73 13.00 10.99
CA TYR A 256 -5.22 13.97 10.03
C TYR A 256 -5.03 15.36 10.65
N ARG A 257 -3.92 16.01 10.31
CA ARG A 257 -3.53 17.35 10.77
C ARG A 257 -3.21 18.24 9.57
N GLY A 258 -4.26 18.59 8.83
CA GLY A 258 -4.24 19.60 7.76
C GLY A 258 -5.04 20.86 8.16
N PRO A 259 -5.21 21.81 7.23
CA PRO A 259 -5.76 23.14 7.56
C PRO A 259 -7.25 23.13 7.94
N GLU A 260 -8.03 22.16 7.45
CA GLU A 260 -9.51 22.16 7.57
C GLU A 260 -10.00 22.32 9.02
N ASN A 261 -10.61 23.46 9.32
CA ASN A 261 -11.16 23.87 10.63
C ASN A 261 -10.39 23.31 11.82
N THR A 262 -9.09 23.62 11.89
CA THR A 262 -8.16 23.00 12.83
C THR A 262 -8.60 23.20 14.29
N THR A 263 -8.84 22.11 15.01
CA THR A 263 -9.14 22.12 16.45
C THR A 263 -7.95 22.64 17.27
N ALA A 264 -8.19 23.06 18.52
CA ALA A 264 -7.13 23.48 19.45
C ALA A 264 -6.03 22.42 19.67
N SER A 265 -6.32 21.14 19.37
CA SER A 265 -5.37 20.01 19.46
C SER A 265 -4.56 19.75 18.17
N GLY A 266 -4.79 20.54 17.12
CA GLY A 266 -4.10 20.43 15.83
C GLY A 266 -4.68 19.39 14.86
N TYR A 267 -5.77 18.69 15.22
CA TYR A 267 -6.51 17.83 14.29
C TYR A 267 -7.50 18.64 13.47
N SER A 268 -7.64 18.30 12.18
CA SER A 268 -8.66 18.86 11.30
C SER A 268 -10.07 18.48 11.71
N CYS A 269 -11.05 19.33 11.40
CA CYS A 269 -12.47 19.09 11.63
C CYS A 269 -13.25 19.28 10.33
N PHE A 270 -13.80 18.22 9.77
CA PHE A 270 -14.46 18.25 8.46
C PHE A 270 -15.97 18.54 8.59
N ASP A 271 -16.51 19.27 7.62
CA ASP A 271 -17.91 19.73 7.65
C ASP A 271 -18.90 18.61 7.29
N SER A 272 -18.49 17.65 6.46
CA SER A 272 -19.32 16.54 5.98
C SER A 272 -18.52 15.24 5.76
N PRO A 273 -19.20 14.07 5.72
CA PRO A 273 -18.58 12.79 5.40
C PRO A 273 -17.89 12.79 4.02
N GLU A 274 -18.50 13.47 3.06
CA GLU A 274 -17.94 13.67 1.71
C GLU A 274 -16.66 14.49 1.75
N HIS A 275 -16.67 15.66 2.40
CA HIS A 275 -15.50 16.53 2.49
C HIS A 275 -14.31 15.79 3.13
N ALA A 276 -14.56 15.07 4.23
CA ALA A 276 -13.55 14.25 4.89
C ALA A 276 -12.93 13.21 3.94
N VAL A 277 -13.76 12.44 3.22
CA VAL A 277 -13.27 11.42 2.28
C VAL A 277 -12.54 12.03 1.09
N GLN A 278 -13.00 13.16 0.55
CA GLN A 278 -12.34 13.84 -0.57
C GLN A 278 -10.93 14.33 -0.18
N VAL A 279 -10.76 14.97 0.99
CA VAL A 279 -9.44 15.47 1.44
C VAL A 279 -8.49 14.31 1.73
N ILE A 280 -8.95 13.30 2.47
CA ILE A 280 -8.13 12.15 2.86
C ILE A 280 -7.80 11.28 1.64
N GLY A 281 -8.78 11.02 0.78
CA GLY A 281 -8.61 10.34 -0.50
C GLY A 281 -7.58 11.04 -1.37
N LYS A 282 -7.70 12.36 -1.58
CA LYS A 282 -6.72 13.17 -2.33
C LYS A 282 -5.31 13.09 -1.76
N LYS A 283 -5.14 13.05 -0.42
CA LYS A 283 -3.83 12.87 0.23
C LYS A 283 -3.28 11.46 0.03
N ILE A 284 -4.10 10.42 0.16
CA ILE A 284 -3.70 9.02 -0.03
C ILE A 284 -3.39 8.73 -1.50
N SER A 285 -4.20 9.22 -2.45
CA SER A 285 -3.96 9.10 -3.89
C SER A 285 -2.62 9.70 -4.31
N LYS A 286 -2.20 10.84 -3.71
CA LYS A 286 -0.85 11.40 -3.93
C LYS A 286 0.26 10.47 -3.44
N LEU A 287 0.07 9.79 -2.31
CA LEU A 287 1.03 8.82 -1.76
C LEU A 287 1.09 7.55 -2.64
N VAL A 288 -0.06 7.05 -3.08
CA VAL A 288 -0.16 5.91 -4.02
C VAL A 288 0.51 6.23 -5.36
N ALA A 289 0.30 7.43 -5.90
CA ALA A 289 0.97 7.91 -7.13
C ALA A 289 2.50 8.05 -6.97
N GLN A 290 3.00 8.19 -5.74
CA GLN A 290 4.44 8.14 -5.41
C GLN A 290 4.98 6.70 -5.27
N GLY A 291 4.18 5.69 -5.60
CA GLY A 291 4.56 4.27 -5.57
C GLY A 291 4.20 3.53 -4.28
N ILE A 292 3.50 4.16 -3.33
CA ILE A 292 3.07 3.49 -2.09
C ILE A 292 1.94 2.51 -2.41
N SER A 293 2.27 1.22 -2.33
CA SER A 293 1.42 0.10 -2.76
C SER A 293 0.89 -0.76 -1.61
N ASN A 294 1.45 -0.60 -0.40
CA ASN A 294 1.13 -1.44 0.76
C ASN A 294 1.30 -0.71 2.12
N PRO A 295 0.74 -1.26 3.23
CA PRO A 295 0.81 -0.65 4.56
C PRO A 295 2.21 -0.41 5.11
N SER A 296 3.23 -1.18 4.71
CA SER A 296 4.62 -0.95 5.12
C SER A 296 5.23 0.29 4.47
N GLU A 297 4.83 0.62 3.25
CA GLU A 297 5.22 1.84 2.53
C GLU A 297 4.40 3.06 2.99
N MET A 298 3.15 2.85 3.42
CA MET A 298 2.25 3.89 3.96
C MET A 298 2.65 4.39 5.37
N ILE A 299 3.80 3.97 5.89
CA ILE A 299 4.35 4.39 7.18
C ILE A 299 4.55 5.92 7.29
N SER A 300 4.71 6.62 6.17
CA SER A 300 4.77 8.09 6.11
C SER A 300 3.48 8.77 6.58
N TRP A 301 2.33 8.09 6.56
CA TRP A 301 1.11 8.56 7.22
C TRP A 301 1.28 8.65 8.73
N LYS A 302 1.89 7.61 9.34
CA LYS A 302 2.11 7.51 10.79
C LYS A 302 3.17 8.49 11.29
N CYS A 303 4.31 8.54 10.60
CA CYS A 303 5.53 9.21 11.08
C CYS A 303 5.81 10.56 10.44
N GLY A 304 5.07 10.96 9.39
CA GLY A 304 5.48 12.05 8.52
C GLY A 304 6.81 11.73 7.82
N SER A 305 7.79 12.63 7.95
CA SER A 305 9.11 12.51 7.31
C SER A 305 10.09 11.58 8.03
N THR A 306 9.88 11.24 9.31
CA THR A 306 10.82 10.39 10.06
C THR A 306 10.17 9.64 11.22
N CYS A 307 10.42 8.33 11.31
CA CYS A 307 9.99 7.51 12.45
C CYS A 307 10.98 7.53 13.64
N ALA A 308 11.98 8.42 13.67
CA ALA A 308 13.00 8.42 14.73
C ALA A 308 12.44 8.56 16.16
N GLY A 309 11.29 9.23 16.33
CA GLY A 309 10.57 9.32 17.60
C GLY A 309 9.69 8.11 17.96
N HIS A 310 9.67 7.05 17.14
CA HIS A 310 8.79 5.90 17.33
C HIS A 310 9.57 4.59 17.50
N GLY A 311 9.25 3.83 18.55
CA GLY A 311 9.77 2.48 18.74
C GLY A 311 9.32 1.55 17.60
N ALA A 312 10.26 0.73 17.10
CA ALA A 312 10.04 -0.15 15.95
C ALA A 312 8.85 -1.12 16.11
N GLU A 313 8.48 -1.48 17.34
CA GLU A 313 7.30 -2.29 17.62
C GLU A 313 5.98 -1.53 17.40
N SER A 314 5.90 -0.25 17.78
CA SER A 314 4.74 0.61 17.52
C SER A 314 4.52 0.80 16.01
N VAL A 315 5.61 0.89 15.25
CA VAL A 315 5.59 0.90 13.77
C VAL A 315 5.07 -0.44 13.23
N ARG A 316 5.66 -1.58 13.61
CA ARG A 316 5.22 -2.90 13.14
C ARG A 316 3.75 -3.17 13.43
N LYS A 317 3.30 -2.86 14.65
CA LYS A 317 1.90 -2.99 15.06
C LYS A 317 0.98 -2.13 14.19
N TRP A 318 1.37 -0.89 13.90
CA TRP A 318 0.58 -0.02 13.04
C TRP A 318 0.41 -0.58 11.62
N ILE A 319 1.50 -1.05 11.02
CA ILE A 319 1.50 -1.69 9.69
C ILE A 319 0.59 -2.93 9.69
N ALA A 320 0.65 -3.75 10.74
CA ALA A 320 -0.19 -4.93 10.89
C ALA A 320 -1.67 -4.57 11.04
N ASP A 321 -2.01 -3.64 11.93
CA ASP A 321 -3.38 -3.19 12.20
C ASP A 321 -4.05 -2.63 10.92
N VAL A 322 -3.36 -1.75 10.18
CA VAL A 322 -3.84 -1.20 8.88
C VAL A 322 -4.00 -2.31 7.84
N GLY A 323 -3.06 -3.25 7.79
CA GLY A 323 -3.07 -4.38 6.88
C GLY A 323 -4.30 -5.28 6.99
N VAL A 324 -4.90 -5.40 8.18
CA VAL A 324 -6.06 -6.28 8.42
C VAL A 324 -7.23 -5.99 7.48
N ASN A 325 -7.53 -4.71 7.21
CA ASN A 325 -8.62 -4.35 6.30
C ASN A 325 -8.11 -3.99 4.91
N PHE A 326 -6.93 -3.36 4.81
CA PHE A 326 -6.31 -3.04 3.52
C PHE A 326 -6.23 -4.27 2.62
N TYR A 327 -5.67 -5.39 3.10
CA TYR A 327 -5.48 -6.56 2.24
C TYR A 327 -6.80 -7.26 1.87
N LYS A 328 -7.82 -7.23 2.74
CA LYS A 328 -9.12 -7.84 2.43
C LYS A 328 -9.88 -7.08 1.34
N ILE A 329 -9.79 -5.74 1.38
CA ILE A 329 -10.40 -4.86 0.38
C ILE A 329 -9.57 -4.90 -0.91
N ASN A 330 -8.25 -4.74 -0.83
CA ASN A 330 -7.42 -4.67 -2.03
C ASN A 330 -7.24 -6.02 -2.77
N SER A 331 -7.55 -7.16 -2.14
CA SER A 331 -7.32 -8.48 -2.77
C SER A 331 -8.24 -8.82 -3.95
N LYS A 332 -9.41 -8.19 -4.08
CA LYS A 332 -10.41 -8.56 -5.09
C LYS A 332 -10.26 -7.90 -6.46
N GLU A 333 -9.29 -7.00 -6.62
CA GLU A 333 -9.02 -6.36 -7.91
C GLU A 333 -8.31 -7.31 -8.90
N ASN A 334 -7.89 -8.49 -8.43
CA ASN A 334 -7.05 -9.45 -9.16
C ASN A 334 -7.59 -10.89 -9.12
N SER A 335 -8.89 -11.05 -8.86
CA SER A 335 -9.57 -12.35 -8.64
C SER A 335 -10.69 -12.58 -9.65
#